data_AF-A0A376FN17-F1
#
_entry.id   AF-A0A376FN17-F1
#
_cell.length_a   1.000
_cell.length_b   1.000
_cell.length_c   1.000
_cell.angle_alpha   90.00
_cell.angle_beta   90.00
_cell.angle_gamma   90.00
#
_symmetry.space_group_name_H-M   'P 1'
#
loop_
_entity.id
_entity.type
_entity.pdbx_description
1 polymer ?
#
loop_
_entity_poly.entity_id
_entity_poly.type
_entity_poly.pdbx_seq_one_letter_code
_entity_poly.pdbx_strand_id
1 'polypeptide(L)'
;MAKKDENLIRLKELAELLGREPDMSGSAADIAQRVAELEEELGDADGSADQGAHPAQEGELTGHENEVVSAQPDTVIPDTADLVTVVALVTLHTDALHATRDEPVSFVLPGKAFRVSASMAAGMTERGLVRMQ
;
A
#
# COMPACT_ATOMS: atom_id res chain seq x y z
N MET A 1 8.99 29.07 -27.63
CA MET A 1 10.05 28.72 -26.65
C MET A 1 9.67 29.18 -25.23
N ALA A 2 8.93 30.27 -25.04
CA ALA A 2 8.45 30.78 -23.74
C ALA A 2 7.94 29.72 -22.72
N LYS A 3 7.11 28.77 -23.16
CA LYS A 3 6.55 27.74 -22.26
C LYS A 3 7.63 26.87 -21.59
N LYS A 4 8.78 26.66 -22.23
CA LYS A 4 9.84 25.81 -21.64
C LYS A 4 10.50 26.51 -20.46
N ASP A 5 10.81 27.80 -20.63
CA ASP A 5 11.46 28.62 -19.60
C ASP A 5 10.55 28.79 -18.36
N GLU A 6 9.26 29.02 -18.56
CA GLU A 6 8.27 29.09 -17.46
C GLU A 6 8.18 27.77 -16.68
N ASN A 7 8.16 26.63 -17.37
CA ASN A 7 8.15 25.32 -16.73
C ASN A 7 9.46 25.01 -16.00
N LEU A 8 10.61 25.48 -16.48
CA LEU A 8 11.88 25.31 -15.78
C LEU A 8 11.93 26.07 -14.46
N ILE A 9 11.34 27.26 -14.40
CA ILE A 9 11.23 28.05 -13.16
C ILE A 9 10.36 27.31 -12.15
N ARG A 10 9.15 26.90 -12.57
CA ARG A 10 8.22 26.11 -11.72
C ARG A 10 8.88 24.83 -11.21
N LEU A 11 9.56 24.09 -12.08
CA LEU A 11 10.22 22.84 -11.72
C LEU A 11 11.28 23.04 -10.64
N LYS A 12 12.04 24.15 -10.72
CA LYS A 12 13.04 24.49 -9.72
C LYS A 12 12.41 24.80 -8.36
N GLU A 13 11.34 25.58 -8.34
CA GLU A 13 10.62 25.92 -7.11
C GLU A 13 10.04 24.67 -6.43
N LEU A 14 9.40 23.78 -7.20
CA LEU A 14 8.83 22.54 -6.67
C LEU A 14 9.91 21.57 -6.16
N ALA A 15 11.03 21.46 -6.88
CA ALA A 15 12.13 20.61 -6.46
C ALA A 15 12.84 21.14 -5.19
N GLU A 16 12.99 22.47 -5.06
CA GLU A 16 13.51 23.12 -3.86
C GLU A 16 12.60 22.87 -2.65
N LEU A 17 11.28 22.94 -2.84
CA LEU A 17 10.29 22.64 -1.79
C LEU A 17 10.37 21.19 -1.30
N LEU A 18 10.71 20.26 -2.19
CA LEU A 18 10.93 18.84 -1.88
C LEU A 18 12.38 18.52 -1.45
N GLY A 19 13.27 19.52 -1.41
CA GLY A 19 14.68 19.33 -1.05
C GLY A 19 15.48 18.47 -2.03
N ARG A 20 15.10 18.45 -3.32
CA ARG A 20 15.74 17.67 -4.39
C ARG A 20 16.29 18.55 -5.50
N GLU A 21 17.32 18.09 -6.20
CA GLU A 21 17.80 18.77 -7.41
C GLU A 21 16.79 18.67 -8.56
N PRO A 22 16.37 19.79 -9.18
CA PRO A 22 15.47 19.78 -10.33
C PRO A 22 16.18 19.22 -11.56
N ASP A 23 15.67 18.11 -12.10
CA ASP A 23 16.15 17.59 -13.37
C ASP A 23 15.55 18.42 -14.53
N MET A 24 16.35 19.31 -15.09
CA MET A 24 15.97 20.22 -16.18
C MET A 24 16.28 19.64 -17.57
N SER A 25 16.73 18.38 -17.63
CA SER A 25 17.17 17.72 -18.84
C SER A 25 15.98 17.14 -19.58
N GLY A 26 15.56 17.77 -20.68
CA GLY A 26 14.43 17.27 -21.44
C GLY A 26 13.85 18.23 -22.47
N SER A 27 12.81 17.74 -23.15
CA SER A 27 11.96 18.55 -24.02
C SER A 27 10.98 19.37 -23.18
N ALA A 28 10.38 20.41 -23.77
CA ALA A 28 9.41 21.25 -23.06
C ALA A 28 8.21 20.47 -22.51
N ALA A 29 7.80 19.39 -23.18
CA ALA A 29 6.74 18.50 -22.74
C ALA A 29 7.14 17.65 -21.52
N ASP A 30 8.39 17.19 -21.47
CA ASP A 30 8.92 16.38 -20.36
C ASP A 30 8.98 17.21 -19.07
N ILE A 31 9.48 18.44 -19.18
CA ILE A 31 9.54 19.39 -18.06
C ILE A 31 8.13 19.75 -17.58
N ALA A 32 7.19 20.02 -18.49
CA ALA A 32 5.81 20.35 -18.13
C ALA A 32 5.09 19.18 -17.43
N GLN A 33 5.35 17.94 -17.85
CA GLN A 33 4.80 16.77 -17.18
C GLN A 33 5.35 16.65 -15.77
N ARG A 34 6.68 16.78 -15.60
CA ARG A 34 7.33 16.69 -14.29
C ARG A 34 6.85 17.78 -13.33
N VAL A 35 6.66 19.01 -13.82
CA VAL A 35 6.05 20.10 -13.03
C VAL A 35 4.66 19.71 -12.56
N ALA A 36 3.80 19.22 -13.46
CA ALA A 36 2.44 18.82 -13.09
C ALA A 36 2.42 17.67 -12.07
N GLU A 37 3.33 16.69 -12.19
CA GLU A 37 3.49 15.59 -11.22
C GLU A 37 3.88 16.12 -9.82
N LEU A 38 4.81 17.06 -9.76
CA LEU A 38 5.27 17.65 -8.49
C LEU A 38 4.22 18.61 -7.87
N GLU A 39 3.47 19.36 -8.70
CA GLU A 39 2.36 20.18 -8.24
C GLU A 39 1.22 19.33 -7.65
N GLU A 40 0.95 18.14 -8.19
CA GLU A 40 0.00 17.18 -7.61
C GLU A 40 0.51 16.66 -6.25
N GLU A 41 1.77 16.22 -6.17
CA GLU A 41 2.37 15.75 -4.90
C GLU A 41 2.33 16.83 -3.79
N LEU A 42 2.56 18.09 -4.14
CA LEU A 42 2.51 19.22 -3.20
C LEU A 42 1.08 19.72 -2.93
N GLY A 43 0.18 19.63 -3.90
CA GLY A 43 -1.23 20.03 -3.76
C GLY A 43 -2.04 19.05 -2.90
N ASP A 44 -1.75 17.76 -2.97
CA ASP A 44 -2.33 16.75 -2.06
C ASP A 44 -1.88 16.95 -0.60
N ALA A 45 -0.75 17.64 -0.36
CA ALA A 45 -0.30 17.99 0.98
C ALA A 45 -1.04 19.22 1.59
N ASP A 46 -1.56 20.13 0.76
CA ASP A 46 -2.29 21.34 1.21
C ASP A 46 -3.82 21.15 1.26
N GLY A 47 -4.32 20.00 0.81
CA GLY A 47 -5.75 19.64 0.80
C GLY A 47 -6.29 19.00 2.09
N SER A 48 -5.56 19.04 3.21
CA SER A 48 -6.04 18.51 4.50
C SER A 48 -5.68 19.42 5.67
N ALA A 49 -6.34 20.57 5.71
CA ALA A 49 -6.53 21.31 6.96
C ALA A 49 -7.98 21.83 7.05
N ASP A 50 -8.92 20.94 7.39
CA ASP A 50 -10.10 21.32 8.17
C ASP A 50 -10.05 20.61 9.53
N GLN A 51 -10.25 21.41 10.56
CA GLN A 51 -9.81 21.20 11.93
C GLN A 51 -10.85 20.44 12.76
N GLY A 52 -10.41 19.39 13.47
CA GLY A 52 -11.13 18.83 14.61
C GLY A 52 -10.21 18.85 15.84
N ALA A 53 -10.47 19.79 16.75
CA ALA A 53 -9.73 20.07 17.97
C ALA A 53 -9.30 18.84 18.78
N HIS A 54 -8.09 18.87 19.35
CA HIS A 54 -7.87 18.76 20.80
C HIS A 54 -6.42 19.19 21.15
N PRO A 55 -6.23 20.15 22.07
CA PRO A 55 -4.91 20.64 22.47
C PRO A 55 -4.35 19.85 23.66
N ALA A 56 -3.08 20.16 23.98
CA ALA A 56 -2.37 19.83 25.22
C ALA A 56 -1.83 18.39 25.26
N GLN A 57 -0.56 18.14 25.54
CA GLN A 57 0.21 18.78 26.59
C GLN A 57 1.66 18.30 26.54
N GLU A 58 2.57 19.25 26.72
CA GLU A 58 3.91 19.03 27.23
C GLU A 58 3.80 18.25 28.54
N GLY A 59 4.49 17.11 28.64
CA GLY A 59 4.35 16.18 29.75
C GLY A 59 5.63 15.38 29.93
N GLU A 60 6.65 16.07 30.42
CA GLU A 60 7.84 15.47 30.99
C GLU A 60 7.47 14.49 32.14
N LEU A 61 8.08 13.30 32.09
CA LEU A 61 8.28 12.32 33.18
C LEU A 61 7.05 11.82 33.97
N THR A 62 6.70 10.55 33.79
CA THR A 62 6.82 9.54 34.87
C THR A 62 6.54 8.15 34.32
N GLY A 63 7.41 7.22 34.67
CA GLY A 63 7.36 5.85 34.18
C GLY A 63 6.07 5.14 34.54
N HIS A 64 5.58 4.34 33.61
CA HIS A 64 4.96 3.07 33.91
C HIS A 64 5.42 2.08 32.86
N GLU A 65 6.07 1.04 33.36
CA GLU A 65 6.53 -0.14 32.66
C GLU A 65 5.36 -0.68 31.82
N ASN A 66 5.46 -0.55 30.50
CA ASN A 66 4.72 -1.40 29.61
C ASN A 66 5.76 -1.99 28.66
N GLU A 67 6.29 -3.12 29.09
CA GLU A 67 6.97 -4.10 28.27
C GLU A 67 6.16 -4.25 26.97
N VAL A 68 6.53 -3.50 25.94
CA VAL A 68 6.11 -3.79 24.57
C VAL A 68 6.86 -5.05 24.22
N VAL A 69 6.29 -6.15 24.72
CA VAL A 69 6.48 -7.48 24.18
C VAL A 69 6.45 -7.29 22.68
N SER A 70 7.48 -7.77 22.01
CA SER A 70 7.39 -8.04 20.58
C SER A 70 6.23 -9.01 20.42
N ALA A 71 5.01 -8.48 20.35
CA ALA A 71 3.89 -9.16 19.76
C ALA A 71 4.31 -9.27 18.30
N GLN A 72 5.03 -10.37 18.04
CA GLN A 72 4.94 -11.09 16.78
C GLN A 72 3.51 -10.89 16.29
N PRO A 73 3.27 -10.53 15.02
CA PRO A 73 1.90 -10.60 14.52
C PRO A 73 1.43 -11.98 14.95
N ASP A 74 0.36 -12.00 15.77
CA ASP A 74 -0.27 -13.21 16.22
C ASP A 74 -0.68 -13.87 14.91
N THR A 75 0.26 -14.68 14.43
CA THR A 75 0.15 -15.39 13.20
C THR A 75 -0.78 -16.45 13.70
N VAL A 76 -2.07 -16.15 13.61
CA VAL A 76 -3.13 -17.13 13.75
C VAL A 76 -2.67 -18.20 12.79
N ILE A 77 -1.94 -19.19 13.31
CA ILE A 77 -1.48 -20.32 12.55
C ILE A 77 -2.81 -20.89 12.12
N PRO A 78 -3.21 -20.75 10.83
CA PRO A 78 -4.49 -21.29 10.44
C PRO A 78 -4.35 -22.76 10.78
N ASP A 79 -5.19 -23.23 11.70
CA ASP A 79 -5.14 -24.58 12.24
C ASP A 79 -5.09 -25.50 11.01
N THR A 80 -3.90 -26.02 10.73
CA THR A 80 -3.56 -26.51 9.38
C THR A 80 -4.36 -27.76 9.06
N ALA A 81 -5.05 -28.29 10.07
CA ALA A 81 -5.91 -29.45 10.03
C ALA A 81 -7.20 -29.24 9.22
N ASP A 82 -7.67 -28.00 8.99
CA ASP A 82 -8.93 -27.74 8.26
C ASP A 82 -8.77 -26.89 6.98
N LEU A 83 -7.55 -26.88 6.41
CA LEU A 83 -7.31 -26.16 5.17
C LEU A 83 -7.80 -26.96 3.95
N VAL A 84 -8.65 -26.33 3.15
CA VAL A 84 -9.19 -26.88 1.90
C VAL A 84 -8.44 -26.31 0.69
N THR A 85 -8.24 -27.15 -0.33
CA THR A 85 -7.57 -26.73 -1.57
C THR A 85 -8.60 -26.19 -2.56
N VAL A 86 -8.39 -24.96 -3.02
CA VAL A 86 -9.22 -24.29 -4.02
C VAL A 86 -8.37 -23.74 -5.15
N VAL A 87 -8.98 -23.54 -6.32
CA VAL A 87 -8.33 -22.96 -7.50
C VAL A 87 -8.88 -21.56 -7.74
N ALA A 88 -8.00 -20.55 -7.84
CA ALA A 88 -8.40 -19.19 -8.17
C ALA A 88 -8.97 -19.12 -9.59
N LEU A 89 -10.09 -18.43 -9.77
CA LEU A 89 -10.65 -18.12 -11.09
C LEU A 89 -10.26 -16.71 -11.55
N VAL A 90 -9.89 -15.84 -10.61
CA VAL A 90 -9.46 -14.46 -10.82
C VAL A 90 -8.15 -14.18 -10.09
N THR A 91 -7.53 -13.04 -10.37
CA THR A 91 -6.43 -12.54 -9.54
C THR A 91 -6.98 -12.04 -8.21
N LEU A 92 -6.51 -12.58 -7.10
CA LEU A 92 -6.98 -12.21 -5.76
C LEU A 92 -5.80 -12.01 -4.79
N HIS A 93 -5.94 -11.04 -3.90
CA HIS A 93 -5.08 -10.87 -2.73
C HIS A 93 -5.73 -11.60 -1.55
N THR A 94 -5.03 -12.57 -0.98
CA THR A 94 -5.50 -13.33 0.18
C THR A 94 -4.30 -13.85 0.92
N ASP A 95 -4.36 -13.92 2.24
CA ASP A 95 -3.40 -14.68 3.02
C ASP A 95 -3.80 -16.16 2.99
N ALA A 96 -3.09 -16.94 2.18
CA ALA A 96 -3.32 -18.37 2.00
C ALA A 96 -2.01 -19.16 1.99
N LEU A 97 -2.10 -20.49 2.05
CA LEU A 97 -0.94 -21.36 1.87
C LEU A 97 -0.89 -21.92 0.45
N HIS A 98 0.32 -22.13 -0.08
CA HIS A 98 0.50 -22.80 -1.35
C HIS A 98 0.03 -24.27 -1.24
N ALA A 99 -0.68 -24.76 -2.26
CA ALA A 99 -1.29 -26.11 -2.23
C ALA A 99 -0.30 -27.23 -1.88
N THR A 100 0.92 -27.17 -2.43
CA THR A 100 1.97 -28.19 -2.25
C THR A 100 3.13 -27.79 -1.35
N ARG A 101 3.40 -26.49 -1.19
CA ARG A 101 4.62 -26.00 -0.52
C ARG A 101 4.38 -25.56 0.91
N ASP A 102 3.12 -25.40 1.30
CA ASP A 102 2.75 -24.86 2.62
C ASP A 102 3.37 -23.47 2.89
N GLU A 103 3.71 -22.75 1.82
CA GLU A 103 4.31 -21.42 1.90
C GLU A 103 3.19 -20.37 1.90
N PRO A 104 3.28 -19.30 2.72
CA PRO A 104 2.32 -18.22 2.69
C PRO A 104 2.37 -17.49 1.34
N VAL A 105 1.20 -17.31 0.74
CA VAL A 105 0.99 -16.63 -0.52
C VAL A 105 -0.02 -15.53 -0.27
N SER A 106 0.36 -14.29 -0.55
CA SER A 106 -0.51 -13.11 -0.48
C SER A 106 -1.16 -12.77 -1.83
N PHE A 107 -0.61 -13.31 -2.93
CA PHE A 107 -1.01 -13.00 -4.30
C PHE A 107 -1.24 -14.27 -5.13
N VAL A 108 -2.47 -14.49 -5.57
CA VAL A 108 -2.85 -15.68 -6.33
C VAL A 108 -3.34 -15.31 -7.73
N LEU A 109 -2.72 -15.93 -8.73
CA LEU A 109 -3.11 -15.81 -10.14
C LEU A 109 -4.26 -16.78 -10.50
N PRO A 110 -5.10 -16.46 -11.50
CA PRO A 110 -6.13 -17.37 -11.99
C PRO A 110 -5.53 -18.69 -12.47
N GLY A 111 -6.19 -19.80 -12.14
CA GLY A 111 -5.74 -21.16 -12.39
C GLY A 111 -4.78 -21.73 -11.34
N LYS A 112 -4.34 -20.93 -10.36
CA LYS A 112 -3.45 -21.39 -9.29
C LYS A 112 -4.24 -22.04 -8.16
N ALA A 113 -3.76 -23.20 -7.70
CA ALA A 113 -4.29 -23.87 -6.52
C ALA A 113 -3.63 -23.35 -5.24
N PHE A 114 -4.43 -23.10 -4.22
CA PHE A 114 -4.00 -22.62 -2.90
C PHE A 114 -4.92 -23.17 -1.81
N ARG A 115 -4.46 -23.12 -0.56
CA ARG A 115 -5.13 -23.65 0.62
C ARG A 115 -5.58 -22.54 1.54
N VAL A 116 -6.87 -22.55 1.90
CA VAL A 116 -7.50 -21.61 2.85
C VAL A 116 -8.42 -22.39 3.79
N SER A 117 -8.88 -21.75 4.87
CA SER A 117 -9.87 -22.34 5.76
C SER A 117 -11.20 -22.60 5.03
N ALA A 118 -11.93 -23.64 5.46
CA ALA A 118 -13.21 -24.02 4.86
C ALA A 118 -14.22 -22.85 4.80
N SER A 119 -14.30 -22.05 5.86
CA SER A 119 -15.16 -20.86 5.92
C SER A 119 -14.80 -19.82 4.86
N MET A 120 -13.50 -19.62 4.63
CA MET A 120 -13.01 -18.65 3.65
C MET A 120 -13.21 -19.17 2.22
N ALA A 121 -12.96 -20.45 1.98
CA ALA A 121 -13.26 -21.11 0.71
C ALA A 121 -14.74 -21.03 0.34
N ALA A 122 -15.64 -21.23 1.30
CA ALA A 122 -17.08 -21.12 1.08
C ALA A 122 -17.45 -19.70 0.61
N GLY A 123 -17.03 -18.66 1.34
CA GLY A 123 -17.30 -17.28 0.96
C GLY A 123 -16.67 -16.87 -0.38
N MET A 124 -15.49 -17.40 -0.71
CA MET A 124 -14.86 -17.17 -2.02
C MET A 124 -15.59 -17.90 -3.16
N THR A 125 -16.12 -19.09 -2.90
CA THR A 125 -16.86 -19.89 -3.88
C THR A 125 -18.23 -19.24 -4.17
N GLU A 126 -18.94 -18.76 -3.15
CA GLU A 126 -20.20 -18.04 -3.30
C GLU A 126 -20.06 -16.78 -4.16
N ARG A 127 -18.91 -16.12 -4.07
CA ARG A 127 -18.57 -14.92 -4.86
C ARG A 127 -18.00 -15.26 -6.25
N GLY A 128 -17.86 -16.54 -6.59
CA GLY A 128 -17.31 -17.00 -7.86
C GLY A 128 -15.82 -16.67 -8.06
N LEU A 129 -15.07 -16.45 -6.98
CA LEU A 129 -13.65 -16.08 -7.02
C LEU A 129 -12.75 -17.31 -7.14
N VAL A 130 -13.20 -18.44 -6.59
CA VAL A 130 -12.47 -19.70 -6.54
C VAL A 130 -13.38 -20.87 -6.91
N ARG A 131 -12.77 -22.00 -7.26
CA ARG A 131 -13.42 -23.29 -7.47
C ARG A 131 -12.86 -24.32 -6.50
N MET A 132 -13.72 -25.10 -5.85
CA MET A 132 -13.28 -26.26 -5.07
C MET A 132 -12.60 -27.29 -5.98
N GLN A 133 -11.49 -27.87 -5.49
CA GLN A 133 -10.73 -28.89 -6.21
C GLN A 133 -11.12 -30.30 -5.76
#